data_AF-A0A961WE87-F1
#
_entry.id   AF-A0A961WE87-F1
#
_cell.length_a   1.000
_cell.length_b   1.000
_cell.length_c   1.000
_cell.angle_alpha   90.00
_cell.angle_beta   90.00
_cell.angle_gamma   90.00
#
_symmetry.space_group_name_H-M   'P 1'
#
loop_
_entity.id
_entity.type
_entity.pdbx_description
1 polymer ?
#
loop_
_entity_poly.entity_id
_entity_poly.type
_entity_poly.pdbx_seq_one_letter_code
_entity_poly.pdbx_strand_id
1 'polypeptide(L)'
;AAIDRIAKRQAEAAAPKQQGLDEIVARRAALLEDYQDAGLAARYRAKINWLADLEKEKTPGRSGLAEAAARAYHKVLAYKDEYEVARLHTDEAFERQVAANFDGVKSIAYHLAPPLLARFWRDPVTGHPRKIRLGAWMRPVFKLLRKGKALRGTRWDVFGYSAERRRERQLIADYEVLLDRIAAKLKPENHAVATALAGIPMEIKGFGHVKQANHERAMRRWKDLLDDLDNPTPVRHAAE
;
A
#
# COMPACT_ATOMS: atom_id res chain seq x y z
N ALA A 1 -35.15 24.11 -10.45
CA ALA A 1 -35.02 23.59 -11.83
C ALA A 1 -33.57 23.61 -12.35
N ALA A 2 -32.92 24.77 -12.54
CA ALA A 2 -31.52 24.83 -13.00
C ALA A 2 -30.51 24.52 -11.89
N ILE A 3 -30.77 25.02 -10.68
CA ILE A 3 -29.94 24.79 -9.48
C ILE A 3 -29.98 23.30 -9.07
N ASP A 4 -31.16 22.66 -9.12
CA ASP A 4 -31.28 21.22 -8.84
C ASP A 4 -30.54 20.36 -9.87
N ARG A 5 -30.49 20.78 -11.14
CA ARG A 5 -29.72 20.08 -12.18
C ARG A 5 -28.22 20.22 -11.95
N ILE A 6 -27.75 21.38 -11.48
CA ILE A 6 -26.34 21.60 -11.14
C ILE A 6 -25.95 20.80 -9.89
N ALA A 7 -26.79 20.81 -8.86
CA ALA A 7 -26.59 20.04 -7.64
C ALA A 7 -26.63 18.52 -7.92
N LYS A 8 -27.56 18.05 -8.76
CA LYS A 8 -27.63 16.64 -9.17
C LYS A 8 -26.43 16.22 -10.01
N ARG A 9 -25.94 17.09 -10.92
CA ARG A 9 -24.75 16.82 -11.74
C ARG A 9 -23.46 16.85 -10.92
N GLN A 10 -23.39 17.69 -9.88
CA GLN A 10 -22.29 17.70 -8.91
C GLN A 10 -22.35 16.50 -7.97
N ALA A 11 -23.54 16.04 -7.57
CA ALA A 11 -23.72 14.81 -6.81
C ALA A 11 -23.40 13.55 -7.63
N GLU A 12 -23.75 13.52 -8.92
CA GLU A 12 -23.39 12.45 -9.87
C GLU A 12 -21.89 12.46 -10.21
N ALA A 13 -21.24 13.64 -10.22
CA ALA A 13 -19.79 13.77 -10.39
C ALA A 13 -19.00 13.47 -9.10
N ALA A 14 -19.62 13.60 -7.92
CA ALA A 14 -19.03 13.31 -6.62
C ALA A 14 -19.32 11.90 -6.10
N ALA A 15 -20.26 11.17 -6.71
CA ALA A 15 -20.41 9.75 -6.48
C ALA A 15 -19.12 9.06 -6.96
N PRO A 16 -18.37 8.36 -6.09
CA PRO A 16 -17.20 7.62 -6.51
C PRO A 16 -17.67 6.59 -7.53
N LYS A 17 -17.35 6.79 -8.82
CA LYS A 17 -17.47 5.74 -9.82
C LYS A 17 -16.81 4.52 -9.21
N GLN A 18 -17.57 3.43 -9.04
CA GLN A 18 -16.99 2.15 -8.66
C GLN A 18 -15.97 1.83 -9.76
N GLN A 19 -14.70 2.11 -9.48
CA GLN A 19 -13.62 1.83 -10.41
C GLN A 19 -13.67 0.33 -10.61
N GLY A 20 -13.97 -0.12 -11.83
CA GLY A 20 -13.93 -1.53 -12.16
C GLY A 20 -12.53 -2.09 -11.86
N LEU A 21 -12.45 -3.39 -11.58
CA LEU A 21 -11.17 -4.06 -11.30
C LEU A 21 -10.07 -3.69 -12.30
N ASP A 22 -10.40 -3.62 -13.60
CA ASP A 22 -9.46 -3.27 -14.66
C ASP A 22 -8.86 -1.86 -14.48
N GLU A 23 -9.67 -0.89 -14.07
CA GLU A 23 -9.20 0.48 -13.79
C GLU A 23 -8.30 0.51 -12.55
N ILE A 24 -8.66 -0.24 -11.51
CA ILE A 24 -7.85 -0.39 -10.29
C ILE A 24 -6.48 -0.96 -10.64
N VAL A 25 -6.46 -2.04 -11.42
CA VAL A 25 -5.25 -2.76 -11.85
C VAL A 25 -4.40 -1.88 -12.75
N ALA A 26 -4.99 -1.26 -13.77
CA ALA A 26 -4.28 -0.40 -14.71
C ALA A 26 -3.57 0.76 -13.99
N ARG A 27 -4.31 1.48 -13.13
CA ARG A 27 -3.76 2.60 -12.37
C ARG A 27 -2.63 2.16 -11.43
N ARG A 28 -2.79 1.04 -10.72
CA ARG A 28 -1.78 0.56 -9.76
C ARG A 28 -0.56 0.00 -10.43
N ALA A 29 -0.73 -0.68 -11.56
CA ALA A 29 0.41 -1.17 -12.32
C ALA A 29 1.25 -0.02 -12.87
N ALA A 30 0.63 1.07 -13.35
CA ALA A 30 1.37 2.28 -13.75
C ALA A 30 2.17 2.89 -12.58
N LEU A 31 1.55 2.96 -11.38
CA LEU A 31 2.26 3.42 -10.17
C LEU A 31 3.43 2.51 -9.78
N LEU A 32 3.29 1.19 -9.94
CA LEU A 32 4.37 0.23 -9.66
C LEU A 32 5.52 0.33 -10.66
N GLU A 33 5.21 0.65 -11.92
CA GLU A 33 6.21 0.89 -12.96
C GLU A 33 7.02 2.16 -12.67
N ASP A 34 6.34 3.24 -12.27
CA ASP A 34 7.01 4.46 -11.79
C ASP A 34 7.86 4.20 -10.55
N TYR A 35 7.30 3.45 -9.59
CA TYR A 35 7.93 3.09 -8.33
C TYR A 35 9.21 2.26 -8.54
N GLN A 36 9.17 1.24 -9.40
CA GLN A 36 10.26 0.30 -9.60
C GLN A 36 10.52 0.12 -11.10
N ASP A 37 9.76 -0.73 -11.79
CA ASP A 37 9.93 -1.05 -13.21
C ASP A 37 8.69 -1.80 -13.77
N ALA A 38 8.69 -1.99 -15.10
CA ALA A 38 7.64 -2.70 -15.81
C ALA A 38 7.51 -4.17 -15.39
N GLY A 39 8.60 -4.80 -14.90
CA GLY A 39 8.59 -6.18 -14.42
C GLY A 39 7.75 -6.33 -13.14
N LEU A 40 7.90 -5.40 -12.19
CA LEU A 40 7.07 -5.36 -10.99
C LEU A 40 5.59 -5.13 -11.33
N ALA A 41 5.31 -4.22 -12.26
CA ALA A 41 3.96 -3.97 -12.74
C ALA A 41 3.34 -5.21 -13.41
N ALA A 42 4.10 -5.93 -14.23
CA ALA A 42 3.66 -7.17 -14.86
C ALA A 42 3.37 -8.27 -13.83
N ARG A 43 4.24 -8.45 -12.84
CA ARG A 43 4.03 -9.41 -11.73
C ARG A 43 2.73 -9.13 -10.98
N TYR A 44 2.47 -7.85 -10.67
CA TYR A 44 1.24 -7.41 -10.03
C TYR A 44 0.00 -7.74 -10.88
N ARG A 45 0.01 -7.34 -12.17
CA ARG A 45 -1.11 -7.62 -13.09
C ARG A 45 -1.40 -9.12 -13.19
N ALA A 46 -0.36 -9.92 -13.38
CA ALA A 46 -0.50 -11.38 -13.53
C ALA A 46 -1.16 -12.02 -12.30
N LYS A 47 -0.69 -11.68 -11.09
CA LYS A 47 -1.24 -12.25 -9.85
C LYS A 47 -2.70 -11.84 -9.62
N ILE A 48 -3.06 -10.57 -9.87
CA ILE A 48 -4.43 -10.09 -9.67
C ILE A 48 -5.39 -10.66 -10.72
N ASN A 49 -5.00 -10.69 -11.99
CA ASN A 49 -5.84 -11.24 -13.05
C ASN A 49 -6.12 -12.73 -12.83
N TRP A 50 -5.08 -13.50 -12.47
CA TRP A 50 -5.22 -14.90 -12.09
C TRP A 50 -6.21 -15.10 -10.94
N LEU A 51 -6.13 -14.28 -9.89
CA LEU A 51 -7.06 -14.37 -8.77
C LEU A 51 -8.49 -13.99 -9.17
N ALA A 52 -8.65 -13.01 -10.07
CA ALA A 52 -9.95 -12.58 -10.57
C ALA A 52 -10.65 -13.66 -11.42
N ASP A 53 -9.89 -14.36 -12.26
CA ASP A 53 -10.43 -15.48 -13.05
C ASP A 53 -10.85 -16.64 -12.13
N LEU A 54 -10.03 -16.95 -11.13
CA LEU A 54 -10.34 -17.97 -10.13
C LEU A 54 -11.55 -17.61 -9.26
N GLU A 55 -11.71 -16.33 -8.87
CA GLU A 55 -12.90 -15.84 -8.15
C GLU A 55 -14.17 -16.07 -8.97
N LYS A 56 -14.15 -15.72 -10.26
CA LYS A 56 -15.29 -15.94 -11.17
C LYS A 56 -15.63 -17.42 -11.33
N GLU A 57 -14.62 -18.27 -11.43
CA GLU A 57 -14.79 -19.72 -11.60
C GLU A 57 -15.35 -20.39 -10.34
N LYS A 58 -14.75 -20.13 -9.17
CA LYS A 58 -15.09 -20.84 -7.93
C LYS A 58 -16.26 -20.24 -7.16
N THR A 59 -16.57 -18.97 -7.39
CA THR A 59 -17.60 -18.24 -6.65
C THR A 59 -18.51 -17.43 -7.58
N PRO A 60 -19.19 -18.07 -8.54
CA PRO A 60 -20.04 -17.37 -9.49
C PRO A 60 -21.11 -16.53 -8.78
N GLY A 61 -21.27 -15.28 -9.22
CA GLY A 61 -22.18 -14.30 -8.60
C GLY A 61 -21.62 -13.57 -7.38
N ARG A 62 -20.41 -13.90 -6.91
CA ARG A 62 -19.68 -13.12 -5.90
C ARG A 62 -18.63 -12.24 -6.56
N SER A 63 -18.28 -11.14 -5.90
CA SER A 63 -17.26 -10.20 -6.34
C SER A 63 -16.62 -9.49 -5.14
N GLY A 64 -15.43 -8.93 -5.34
CA GLY A 64 -14.75 -8.07 -4.38
C GLY A 64 -13.44 -8.64 -3.82
N LEU A 65 -13.18 -9.95 -3.95
CA LEU A 65 -11.92 -10.55 -3.51
C LEU A 65 -10.75 -9.99 -4.34
N ALA A 66 -10.87 -10.04 -5.67
CA ALA A 66 -9.84 -9.53 -6.57
C ALA A 66 -9.61 -8.02 -6.38
N GLU A 67 -10.66 -7.24 -6.11
CA GLU A 67 -10.52 -5.80 -5.86
C GLU A 67 -9.82 -5.50 -4.53
N ALA A 68 -10.17 -6.23 -3.47
CA ALA A 68 -9.51 -6.13 -2.18
C ALA A 68 -8.02 -6.48 -2.30
N ALA A 69 -7.72 -7.61 -2.97
CA ALA A 69 -6.36 -8.03 -3.26
C ALA A 69 -5.60 -7.02 -4.12
N ALA A 70 -6.22 -6.46 -5.15
CA ALA A 70 -5.61 -5.47 -6.03
C ALA A 70 -5.13 -4.24 -5.24
N ARG A 71 -5.94 -3.76 -4.28
CA ARG A 71 -5.60 -2.60 -3.45
C ARG A 71 -4.51 -2.94 -2.43
N ALA A 72 -4.66 -4.06 -1.75
CA ALA A 72 -3.74 -4.50 -0.70
C ALA A 72 -2.38 -4.92 -1.26
N TYR A 73 -2.33 -5.70 -2.35
CA TYR A 73 -1.08 -6.15 -2.96
C TYR A 73 -0.22 -4.97 -3.43
N HIS A 74 -0.83 -4.01 -4.12
CA HIS A 74 -0.13 -2.77 -4.50
C HIS A 74 0.46 -2.06 -3.27
N LYS A 75 -0.29 -1.96 -2.17
CA LYS A 75 0.18 -1.30 -0.95
C LYS A 75 1.38 -2.04 -0.34
N VAL A 76 1.39 -3.36 -0.37
CA VAL A 76 2.49 -4.18 0.16
C VAL A 76 3.72 -4.11 -0.76
N LEU A 77 3.53 -4.08 -2.08
CA LEU A 77 4.60 -3.94 -3.06
C LEU A 77 5.26 -2.55 -3.04
N ALA A 78 4.44 -1.50 -2.98
CA ALA A 78 4.88 -0.11 -3.01
C ALA A 78 5.05 0.47 -1.60
N TYR A 79 5.85 -0.20 -0.76
CA TYR A 79 6.16 0.32 0.56
C TYR A 79 6.99 1.61 0.44
N LYS A 80 6.75 2.57 1.34
CA LYS A 80 7.36 3.89 1.25
C LYS A 80 8.79 3.83 1.77
N ASP A 81 9.72 3.62 0.85
CA ASP A 81 11.16 3.62 1.11
C ASP A 81 11.84 4.95 0.83
N GLU A 82 13.12 5.02 1.14
CA GLU A 82 13.93 6.23 1.02
C GLU A 82 14.00 6.71 -0.43
N TYR A 83 14.04 5.78 -1.40
CA TYR A 83 14.04 6.09 -2.82
C TYR A 83 12.69 6.68 -3.27
N GLU A 84 11.58 6.10 -2.82
CA GLU A 84 10.23 6.59 -3.12
C GLU A 84 9.96 7.93 -2.43
N VAL A 85 10.40 8.10 -1.18
CA VAL A 85 10.39 9.40 -0.49
C VAL A 85 11.15 10.43 -1.32
N ALA A 86 12.35 10.10 -1.80
CA ALA A 86 13.14 11.00 -2.62
C ALA A 86 12.45 11.34 -3.96
N ARG A 87 11.83 10.36 -4.62
CA ARG A 87 11.04 10.56 -5.84
C ARG A 87 9.91 11.55 -5.61
N LEU A 88 9.09 11.32 -4.58
CA LEU A 88 7.93 12.16 -4.25
C LEU A 88 8.32 13.61 -3.88
N HIS A 89 9.47 13.83 -3.25
CA HIS A 89 9.96 15.17 -2.90
C HIS A 89 10.72 15.88 -4.04
N THR A 90 10.94 15.20 -5.16
CA THR A 90 11.62 15.75 -6.34
C THR A 90 10.77 15.68 -7.60
N ASP A 91 9.48 15.33 -7.45
CA ASP A 91 8.54 15.25 -8.55
C ASP A 91 8.01 16.64 -8.92
N GLU A 92 7.71 16.85 -10.20
CA GLU A 92 7.15 18.12 -10.68
C GLU A 92 5.77 18.39 -10.09
N ALA A 93 5.03 17.32 -9.77
CA ALA A 93 3.76 17.43 -9.06
C ALA A 93 3.94 18.07 -7.68
N PHE A 94 5.04 17.78 -6.97
CA PHE A 94 5.35 18.39 -5.68
C PHE A 94 5.65 19.88 -5.84
N GLU A 95 6.46 20.27 -6.82
CA GLU A 95 6.78 21.67 -7.09
C GLU A 95 5.51 22.47 -7.46
N ARG A 96 4.64 21.90 -8.30
CA ARG A 96 3.34 22.50 -8.64
C ARG A 96 2.45 22.67 -7.41
N GLN A 97 2.40 21.68 -6.52
CA GLN A 97 1.65 21.79 -5.26
C GLN A 97 2.22 22.86 -4.34
N VAL A 98 3.54 23.00 -4.24
CA VAL A 98 4.16 24.05 -3.43
C VAL A 98 3.83 25.43 -4.02
N ALA A 99 4.03 25.62 -5.33
CA ALA A 99 3.75 26.88 -6.00
C ALA A 99 2.26 27.27 -5.96
N ALA A 100 1.35 26.29 -6.01
CA ALA A 100 -0.09 26.56 -5.96
C ALA A 100 -0.60 26.93 -4.55
N ASN A 101 0.08 26.49 -3.49
CA ASN A 101 -0.38 26.69 -2.11
C ASN A 101 0.42 27.76 -1.35
N PHE A 102 1.58 28.18 -1.86
CA PHE A 102 2.48 29.09 -1.17
C PHE A 102 3.10 30.10 -2.15
N ASP A 103 2.82 31.38 -1.92
CA ASP A 103 3.45 32.48 -2.65
C ASP A 103 4.83 32.81 -2.09
N GLY A 104 5.80 33.10 -2.97
CA GLY A 104 7.11 33.63 -2.57
C GLY A 104 8.02 32.64 -1.81
N VAL A 105 7.88 31.33 -2.03
CA VAL A 105 8.71 30.30 -1.38
C VAL A 105 10.19 30.49 -1.74
N LYS A 106 11.00 30.86 -0.74
CA LYS A 106 12.46 31.07 -0.91
C LYS A 106 13.27 29.78 -0.80
N SER A 107 12.84 28.83 0.03
CA SER A 107 13.53 27.56 0.24
C SER A 107 12.63 26.54 0.97
N ILE A 108 12.83 25.26 0.70
CA ILE A 108 12.14 24.15 1.37
C ILE A 108 13.09 23.51 2.38
N ALA A 109 12.62 23.33 3.62
CA ALA A 109 13.31 22.53 4.63
C ALA A 109 12.51 21.26 4.91
N TYR A 110 13.20 20.12 4.97
CA TYR A 110 12.64 18.80 5.18
C TYR A 110 12.83 18.37 6.63
N HIS A 111 11.77 17.85 7.26
CA HIS A 111 11.84 17.26 8.59
C HIS A 111 11.81 15.74 8.48
N LEU A 112 12.99 15.13 8.55
CA LEU A 112 13.16 13.68 8.36
C LEU A 112 13.68 13.04 9.64
N ALA A 113 13.44 11.74 9.81
CA ALA A 113 14.15 10.92 10.78
C ALA A 113 14.96 9.88 10.00
N PRO A 114 16.17 10.22 9.51
CA PRO A 114 16.92 9.32 8.63
C PRO A 114 17.24 8.01 9.34
N PRO A 115 16.90 6.83 8.78
CA PRO A 115 17.04 5.55 9.47
C PRO A 115 18.48 5.25 9.93
N LEU A 116 19.47 5.63 9.12
CA LEU A 116 20.89 5.43 9.42
C LEU A 116 21.35 6.28 10.62
N LEU A 117 20.72 7.44 10.83
CA LEU A 117 21.03 8.36 11.92
C LEU A 117 20.11 8.15 13.13
N ALA A 118 18.96 7.51 12.94
CA ALA A 118 17.99 7.21 14.00
C ALA A 118 18.55 6.30 15.11
N ARG A 119 19.66 5.58 14.85
CA ARG A 119 20.39 4.82 15.89
C ARG A 119 21.23 5.72 16.80
N PHE A 120 21.74 6.83 16.28
CA PHE A 120 22.58 7.78 17.01
C PHE A 120 21.78 8.90 17.66
N TRP A 121 20.60 9.24 17.13
CA TRP A 121 19.81 10.39 17.55
C TRP A 121 18.39 9.96 17.96
N ARG A 122 18.31 9.29 19.11
CA ARG A 122 17.05 8.96 19.77
C ARG A 122 16.71 9.98 20.83
N ASP A 123 15.42 10.18 21.04
CA ASP A 123 14.92 10.95 22.16
C ASP A 123 15.21 10.17 23.45
N PRO A 124 15.88 10.78 24.44
CA PRO A 124 16.29 10.08 25.66
C PRO A 124 15.11 9.75 26.60
N VAL A 125 13.95 10.38 26.42
CA VAL A 125 12.76 10.18 27.26
C VAL A 125 11.84 9.12 26.62
N THR A 126 11.61 9.23 25.32
CA THR A 126 10.67 8.34 24.59
C THR A 126 11.35 7.18 23.85
N GLY A 127 12.67 7.23 23.66
CA GLY A 127 13.44 6.25 22.88
C GLY A 127 13.19 6.29 21.37
N HIS A 128 12.39 7.24 20.88
CA HIS A 128 12.00 7.35 19.49
C HIS A 128 13.01 8.11 18.62
N PRO A 129 13.09 7.83 17.30
CA PRO A 129 13.93 8.61 16.38
C PRO A 129 13.55 10.10 16.39
N ARG A 130 14.52 10.99 16.60
CA ARG A 130 14.30 12.44 16.54
C ARG A 130 14.16 12.90 15.09
N LYS A 131 13.17 13.76 14.83
CA LYS A 131 13.07 14.49 13.55
C LYS A 131 14.15 15.56 13.51
N ILE A 132 14.96 15.57 12.45
CA ILE A 132 15.96 16.59 12.20
C ILE A 132 15.50 17.48 11.04
N ARG A 133 15.78 18.77 11.15
CA ARG A 133 15.53 19.75 10.09
C ARG A 133 16.72 19.76 9.14
N LEU A 134 16.46 19.46 7.88
CA LEU A 134 17.44 19.51 6.81
C LEU A 134 17.04 20.60 5.82
N GLY A 135 17.97 21.48 5.45
CA GLY A 135 17.71 22.62 4.58
C GLY A 135 17.61 22.25 3.09
N ALA A 136 17.59 23.28 2.24
CA ALA A 136 17.45 23.15 0.79
C ALA A 136 18.55 22.29 0.13
N TRP A 137 19.71 22.14 0.79
CA TRP A 137 20.81 21.27 0.34
C TRP A 137 20.41 19.79 0.20
N MET A 138 19.30 19.36 0.80
CA MET A 138 18.79 17.98 0.63
C MET A 138 18.14 17.72 -0.72
N ARG A 139 17.70 18.75 -1.44
CA ARG A 139 17.06 18.58 -2.75
C ARG A 139 17.98 17.90 -3.78
N PRO A 140 19.25 18.29 -3.97
CA PRO A 140 20.16 17.54 -4.84
C PRO A 140 20.41 16.10 -4.35
N VAL A 141 20.44 15.86 -3.03
CA VAL A 141 20.57 14.50 -2.46
C VAL A 141 19.37 13.64 -2.85
N PHE A 142 18.15 14.16 -2.72
CA PHE A 142 16.95 13.44 -3.17
C PHE A 142 16.93 13.20 -4.68
N LYS A 143 17.42 14.14 -5.49
CA LYS A 143 17.53 13.92 -6.95
C LYS A 143 18.45 12.75 -7.28
N LEU A 144 19.55 12.60 -6.54
CA LEU A 144 20.45 11.46 -6.68
C LEU A 144 19.79 10.16 -6.18
N LEU A 145 19.21 10.18 -4.97
CA LEU A 145 18.54 9.02 -4.38
C LEU A 145 17.38 8.51 -5.23
N ARG A 146 16.60 9.38 -5.88
CA ARG A 146 15.52 8.98 -6.80
C ARG A 146 16.03 8.05 -7.91
N LYS A 147 17.25 8.27 -8.42
CA LYS A 147 17.85 7.42 -9.46
C LYS A 147 18.32 6.07 -8.92
N GLY A 148 18.47 5.95 -7.60
CA GLY A 148 18.89 4.74 -6.90
C GLY A 148 17.81 3.67 -6.74
N LYS A 149 16.60 3.83 -7.31
CA LYS A 149 15.53 2.82 -7.18
C LYS A 149 15.95 1.42 -7.64
N ALA A 150 16.89 1.32 -8.59
CA ALA A 150 17.46 0.04 -9.05
C ALA A 150 18.29 -0.68 -7.97
N LEU A 151 18.75 0.02 -6.93
CA LEU A 151 19.45 -0.59 -5.81
C LEU A 151 18.51 -1.34 -4.88
N ARG A 152 17.21 -1.02 -4.88
CA ARG A 152 16.20 -1.62 -4.01
C ARG A 152 16.26 -3.14 -4.06
N GLY A 153 16.36 -3.77 -2.89
CA GLY A 153 16.39 -5.23 -2.78
C GLY A 153 17.71 -5.90 -3.24
N THR A 154 18.69 -5.13 -3.72
CA THR A 154 20.04 -5.65 -4.04
C THR A 154 20.93 -5.65 -2.79
N ARG A 155 22.08 -6.32 -2.86
CA ARG A 155 23.11 -6.26 -1.78
C ARG A 155 23.67 -4.86 -1.52
N TRP A 156 23.47 -3.93 -2.45
CA TRP A 156 23.92 -2.54 -2.34
C TRP A 156 22.85 -1.62 -1.72
N ASP A 157 21.69 -2.16 -1.36
CA ASP A 157 20.63 -1.43 -0.67
C ASP A 157 20.96 -1.22 0.82
N VAL A 158 21.72 -0.16 1.11
CA VAL A 158 22.10 0.16 2.49
C VAL A 158 20.89 0.44 3.40
N PHE A 159 19.78 0.94 2.84
CA PHE A 159 18.55 1.19 3.58
C PHE A 159 17.77 -0.12 3.83
N GLY A 160 17.88 -1.07 2.91
CA GLY A 160 17.21 -2.38 2.92
C GLY A 160 17.62 -3.32 4.06
N TYR A 161 18.71 -3.02 4.78
CA TYR A 161 19.20 -3.85 5.89
C TYR A 161 18.47 -3.64 7.22
N SER A 162 17.68 -2.57 7.37
CA SER A 162 16.95 -2.30 8.61
C SER A 162 15.92 -3.40 8.91
N ALA A 163 15.62 -3.61 10.20
CA ALA A 163 14.61 -4.58 10.61
C ALA A 163 13.21 -4.23 10.10
N GLU A 164 12.92 -2.95 9.83
CA GLU A 164 11.66 -2.54 9.20
C GLU A 164 11.63 -2.96 7.73
N ARG A 165 12.68 -2.69 6.95
CA ARG A 165 12.74 -3.09 5.53
C ARG A 165 12.74 -4.60 5.33
N ARG A 166 13.40 -5.36 6.22
CA ARG A 166 13.32 -6.83 6.20
C ARG A 166 11.89 -7.32 6.43
N ARG A 167 11.17 -6.74 7.39
CA ARG A 167 9.75 -7.08 7.65
C ARG A 167 8.84 -6.69 6.50
N GLU A 168 9.03 -5.54 5.87
CA GLU A 168 8.25 -5.14 4.69
C GLU A 168 8.47 -6.10 3.51
N ARG A 169 9.71 -6.53 3.26
CA ARG A 169 9.99 -7.54 2.24
C ARG A 169 9.41 -8.91 2.58
N GLN A 170 9.48 -9.32 3.84
CA GLN A 170 8.86 -10.56 4.29
C GLN A 170 7.34 -10.50 4.09
N LEU A 171 6.71 -9.36 4.40
CA LEU A 171 5.27 -9.17 4.20
C LEU A 171 4.84 -9.33 2.73
N ILE A 172 5.69 -8.95 1.76
CA ILE A 172 5.42 -9.22 0.34
C ILE A 172 5.33 -10.74 0.10
N ALA A 173 6.32 -11.49 0.55
CA ALA A 173 6.36 -12.94 0.37
C ALA A 173 5.20 -13.64 1.09
N ASP A 174 4.93 -13.27 2.34
CA ASP A 174 3.83 -13.82 3.14
C ASP A 174 2.47 -13.53 2.48
N TYR A 175 2.30 -12.34 1.90
CA TYR A 175 1.07 -11.98 1.22
C TYR A 175 0.89 -12.71 -0.11
N GLU A 176 1.95 -12.97 -0.87
CA GLU A 176 1.87 -13.79 -2.08
C GLU A 176 1.46 -15.23 -1.74
N VAL A 177 2.04 -15.81 -0.69
CA VAL A 177 1.65 -17.13 -0.17
C VAL A 177 0.21 -17.13 0.33
N LEU A 178 -0.25 -16.06 0.98
CA LEU A 178 -1.65 -15.91 1.38
C LEU A 178 -2.59 -15.95 0.17
N LEU A 179 -2.31 -15.19 -0.88
CA LEU A 179 -3.15 -15.19 -2.08
C LEU A 179 -3.22 -16.59 -2.70
N ASP A 180 -2.11 -17.32 -2.72
CA ASP A 180 -2.07 -18.69 -3.22
C ASP A 180 -2.90 -19.65 -2.34
N ARG A 181 -2.87 -19.48 -1.01
CA ARG A 181 -3.70 -20.24 -0.08
C ARG A 181 -5.19 -19.92 -0.18
N ILE A 182 -5.53 -18.64 -0.33
CA ILE A 182 -6.90 -18.20 -0.59
C ILE A 182 -7.41 -18.85 -1.86
N ALA A 183 -6.65 -18.77 -2.95
CA ALA A 183 -7.01 -19.39 -4.22
C ALA A 183 -7.23 -20.91 -4.11
N ALA A 184 -6.40 -21.61 -3.33
CA ALA A 184 -6.54 -23.04 -3.10
C ALA A 184 -7.83 -23.40 -2.33
N LYS A 185 -8.20 -22.60 -1.33
CA LYS A 185 -9.33 -22.88 -0.42
C LYS A 185 -10.63 -22.13 -0.73
N LEU A 186 -10.64 -21.26 -1.73
CA LEU A 186 -11.80 -20.44 -2.05
C LEU A 186 -13.01 -21.30 -2.41
N LYS A 187 -14.13 -21.01 -1.75
CA LYS A 187 -15.46 -21.58 -1.98
C LYS A 187 -16.52 -20.49 -1.81
N PRO A 188 -17.75 -20.67 -2.32
CA PRO A 188 -18.80 -19.67 -2.19
C PRO A 188 -19.10 -19.28 -0.73
N GLU A 189 -18.97 -20.22 0.21
CA GLU A 189 -19.31 -20.02 1.62
C GLU A 189 -18.25 -19.20 2.37
N ASN A 190 -16.99 -19.28 1.96
CA ASN A 190 -15.88 -18.57 2.61
C ASN A 190 -15.40 -17.33 1.85
N HIS A 191 -16.09 -16.95 0.75
CA HIS A 191 -15.75 -15.79 -0.07
C HIS A 191 -15.60 -14.49 0.74
N ALA A 192 -16.50 -14.25 1.70
CA ALA A 192 -16.44 -13.07 2.56
C ALA A 192 -15.19 -13.07 3.46
N VAL A 193 -14.83 -14.22 4.02
CA VAL A 193 -13.63 -14.39 4.85
C VAL A 193 -12.37 -14.19 3.99
N ALA A 194 -12.32 -14.81 2.82
CA ALA A 194 -11.23 -14.64 1.86
C ALA A 194 -11.05 -13.16 1.46
N THR A 195 -12.15 -12.46 1.18
CA THR A 195 -12.13 -11.03 0.81
C THR A 195 -11.62 -10.16 1.95
N ALA A 196 -12.09 -10.40 3.18
CA ALA A 196 -11.62 -9.70 4.37
C ALA A 196 -10.12 -9.95 4.61
N LEU A 197 -9.68 -11.21 4.50
CA LEU A 197 -8.30 -11.63 4.69
C LEU A 197 -7.37 -10.98 3.66
N ALA A 198 -7.74 -10.98 2.38
CA ALA A 198 -7.00 -10.29 1.32
C ALA A 198 -6.88 -8.77 1.57
N GLY A 199 -7.87 -8.17 2.25
CA GLY A 199 -7.92 -6.74 2.56
C GLY A 199 -7.06 -6.30 3.75
N ILE A 200 -6.59 -7.19 4.61
CA ILE A 200 -5.91 -6.85 5.88
C ILE A 200 -4.76 -5.86 5.73
N PRO A 201 -3.87 -5.96 4.72
CA PRO A 201 -2.77 -4.99 4.59
C PRO A 201 -3.25 -3.53 4.54
N MET A 202 -4.49 -3.27 4.10
CA MET A 202 -5.07 -1.93 4.08
C MET A 202 -5.24 -1.32 5.48
N GLU A 203 -5.38 -2.14 6.53
CA GLU A 203 -5.52 -1.72 7.93
C GLU A 203 -4.21 -1.20 8.53
N ILE A 204 -3.06 -1.64 8.01
CA ILE A 204 -1.74 -1.24 8.49
C ILE A 204 -1.44 0.19 8.04
N LYS A 205 -1.87 1.18 8.82
CA LYS A 205 -1.73 2.63 8.52
C LYS A 205 -0.84 3.32 9.57
N GLY A 206 -0.47 4.57 9.29
CA GLY A 206 0.31 5.40 10.19
C GLY A 206 1.83 5.26 10.03
N PHE A 207 2.58 5.82 10.98
CA PHE A 207 4.04 5.90 10.96
C PHE A 207 4.62 5.47 12.32
N GLY A 208 5.87 4.99 12.33
CA GLY A 208 6.59 4.64 13.56
C GLY A 208 5.85 3.64 14.45
N HIS A 209 5.71 3.95 15.75
CA HIS A 209 5.07 3.07 16.73
C HIS A 209 3.57 2.84 16.43
N VAL A 210 2.86 3.81 15.85
CA VAL A 210 1.46 3.65 15.45
C VAL A 210 1.32 2.59 14.36
N LYS A 211 2.23 2.62 13.36
CA LYS A 211 2.30 1.61 12.30
C LYS A 211 2.61 0.22 12.89
N GLN A 212 3.50 0.16 13.87
CA GLN A 212 3.83 -1.09 14.55
C GLN A 212 2.62 -1.68 15.32
N ALA A 213 1.92 -0.87 16.11
CA ALA A 213 0.72 -1.33 16.82
C ALA A 213 -0.40 -1.74 15.85
N ASN A 214 -0.59 -1.01 14.75
CA ASN A 214 -1.51 -1.39 13.69
C ASN A 214 -1.11 -2.70 13.00
N HIS A 215 0.18 -2.89 12.76
CA HIS A 215 0.70 -4.14 12.19
C HIS A 215 0.42 -5.32 13.13
N GLU A 216 0.71 -5.20 14.42
CA GLU A 216 0.44 -6.27 15.40
C GLU A 216 -1.05 -6.62 15.49
N ARG A 217 -1.94 -5.61 15.46
CA ARG A 217 -3.40 -5.83 15.38
C ARG A 217 -3.81 -6.54 14.09
N ALA A 218 -3.29 -6.09 12.96
CA ALA A 218 -3.56 -6.67 11.65
C ALA A 218 -3.09 -8.13 11.57
N MET A 219 -1.93 -8.45 12.13
CA MET A 219 -1.39 -9.83 12.15
C MET A 219 -2.22 -10.77 13.05
N ARG A 220 -2.82 -10.26 14.14
CA ARG A 220 -3.78 -11.06 14.91
C ARG A 220 -5.02 -11.38 14.10
N ARG A 221 -5.65 -10.35 13.51
CA ARG A 221 -6.82 -10.52 12.64
C ARG A 221 -6.52 -11.43 11.44
N TRP A 222 -5.30 -11.37 10.91
CA TRP A 222 -4.84 -12.25 9.83
C TRP A 222 -4.87 -13.70 10.26
N LYS A 223 -4.33 -14.00 11.44
CA LYS A 223 -4.34 -15.36 11.97
C LYS A 223 -5.78 -15.84 12.16
N ASP A 224 -6.63 -15.05 12.79
CA ASP A 224 -8.02 -15.42 13.06
C ASP A 224 -8.79 -15.72 11.76
N LEU A 225 -8.69 -14.84 10.76
CA LEU A 225 -9.34 -15.03 9.45
C LEU A 225 -8.72 -16.17 8.63
N LEU A 226 -7.44 -16.48 8.84
CA LEU A 226 -6.79 -17.63 8.21
C LEU A 226 -7.31 -18.94 8.81
N ASP A 227 -7.49 -18.98 10.14
CA ASP A 227 -8.07 -20.12 10.83
C ASP A 227 -9.54 -20.33 10.40
N ASP A 228 -10.32 -19.24 10.22
CA ASP A 228 -11.69 -19.28 9.68
C ASP A 228 -11.74 -19.75 8.21
N LEU A 229 -10.75 -19.37 7.39
CA LEU A 229 -10.64 -19.84 6.00
C LEU A 229 -10.36 -21.35 5.95
N ASP A 230 -9.55 -21.85 6.88
CA ASP A 230 -9.19 -23.25 6.98
C ASP A 230 -10.31 -24.12 7.56
N ASN A 231 -11.04 -23.57 8.54
CA ASN A 231 -12.13 -24.22 9.27
C ASN A 231 -13.40 -23.38 9.13
N PRO A 232 -14.03 -23.35 7.93
CA PRO A 232 -15.24 -22.56 7.72
C PRO A 232 -16.31 -23.02 8.70
N THR A 233 -16.64 -22.16 9.67
CA THR A 233 -17.69 -22.47 10.64
C THR A 233 -19.00 -22.57 9.85
N PRO A 234 -19.72 -23.70 9.88
CA PRO A 234 -20.98 -23.81 9.16
C PRO A 234 -21.91 -22.72 9.66
N VAL A 235 -22.34 -21.85 8.75
CA VAL A 235 -23.36 -20.84 9.03
C VAL A 235 -24.58 -21.61 9.53
N ARG A 236 -24.88 -21.50 10.83
CA ARG A 236 -26.17 -21.97 11.35
C ARG A 236 -27.21 -21.11 10.66
N HIS A 237 -27.89 -21.66 9.66
CA HIS A 237 -29.13 -21.10 9.18
C HIS A 237 -30.09 -21.11 10.38
N ALA A 238 -30.22 -19.95 11.03
CA ALA A 238 -31.35 -19.69 11.89
C ALA A 238 -32.56 -19.71 10.97
N ALA A 239 -33.30 -20.83 11.05
CA ALA A 239 -34.65 -20.90 10.50
C ALA A 239 -35.53 -19.99 11.34
N GLU A 240 -36.09 -18.96 10.72
CA GLU A 240 -37.34 -18.30 11.09
C GLU A 240 -38.28 -18.37 9.90
#